data_AF-U3TUF1-F1
#
_entry.id   AF-U3TUF1-F1
#
_cell.length_a   1.000
_cell.length_b   1.000
_cell.length_c   1.000
_cell.angle_alpha   90.00
_cell.angle_beta   90.00
_cell.angle_gamma   90.00
#
_symmetry.space_group_name_H-M   'P 1'
#
loop_
_entity.id
_entity.type
_entity.pdbx_description
1 polymer ?
#
loop_
_entity_poly.entity_id
_entity_poly.type
_entity_poly.pdbx_seq_one_letter_code
_entity_poly.pdbx_strand_id
1 'polypeptide(L)'
;MREELKGELEVVMRVYFEKPRTTVGWKGLINDPYMDGSFQINDGLRLARKLLVDINDTGLPAAGEFLDMITPQYMADLMSWGAIGARTTESQVQRELSSGLSCQVGFKNGTDGTIKVAIDAIGAASAPHCFLSVTKYGHSAIVETSGN
;
A
#
# COMPACT_ATOMS: atom_id res chain seq x y z
N MET A 1 12.86 -17.71 -13.14
CA MET A 1 13.13 -16.85 -11.96
C MET A 1 12.39 -17.27 -10.68
N ARG A 2 11.10 -16.95 -10.44
CA ARG A 2 10.42 -17.33 -9.16
C ARG A 2 10.50 -18.85 -8.90
N GLU A 3 10.05 -19.67 -9.85
CA GLU A 3 10.12 -21.14 -9.72
C GLU A 3 11.55 -21.69 -9.67
N GLU A 4 12.46 -21.03 -10.37
CA GLU A 4 13.87 -21.43 -10.49
C GLU A 4 14.64 -21.20 -9.17
N LEU A 5 14.26 -20.17 -8.41
CA LEU A 5 14.96 -19.73 -7.19
C LEU A 5 14.18 -20.01 -5.90
N LYS A 6 13.03 -20.70 -5.96
CA LYS A 6 12.10 -20.88 -4.83
C LYS A 6 12.67 -21.60 -3.60
N GLY A 7 13.80 -22.30 -3.73
CA GLY A 7 14.49 -22.93 -2.60
C GLY A 7 15.24 -21.93 -1.72
N GLU A 8 15.48 -20.72 -2.23
CA GLU A 8 16.34 -19.71 -1.60
C GLU A 8 15.67 -18.33 -1.51
N LEU A 9 14.81 -17.99 -2.48
CA LEU A 9 14.18 -16.67 -2.59
C LEU A 9 12.65 -16.77 -2.73
N GLU A 10 11.94 -15.96 -1.93
CA GLU A 10 10.53 -15.67 -2.14
C GLU A 10 10.39 -14.40 -3.00
N VAL A 11 10.10 -14.57 -4.30
CA VAL A 11 10.07 -13.47 -5.26
C VAL A 11 8.68 -12.87 -5.36
N VAL A 12 8.48 -11.66 -4.81
CA VAL A 12 7.22 -10.91 -4.90
C VAL A 12 7.35 -9.75 -5.90
N MET A 13 6.38 -9.58 -6.79
CA MET A 13 6.43 -8.53 -7.81
C MET A 13 6.10 -7.18 -7.21
N ARG A 14 6.94 -6.18 -7.52
CA ARG A 14 6.65 -4.80 -7.16
C ARG A 14 5.59 -4.20 -8.09
N VAL A 15 4.42 -3.88 -7.57
CA VAL A 15 3.27 -3.29 -8.29
C VAL A 15 2.85 -1.99 -7.60
N TYR A 16 3.55 -0.90 -7.90
CA TYR A 16 3.31 0.41 -7.28
C TYR A 16 2.57 1.30 -8.28
N PHE A 17 1.36 1.70 -7.94
CA PHE A 17 0.54 2.52 -8.83
C PHE A 17 0.83 4.00 -8.73
N GLU A 18 1.39 4.45 -7.60
CA GLU A 18 1.61 5.85 -7.30
C GLU A 18 3.03 6.10 -6.84
N LYS A 19 3.47 7.35 -6.97
CA LYS A 19 4.78 7.76 -6.49
C LYS A 19 4.62 9.10 -5.76
N PRO A 20 4.92 9.19 -4.45
CA PRO A 20 4.86 10.46 -3.75
C PRO A 20 5.92 11.43 -4.32
N ARG A 21 5.50 12.64 -4.67
CA ARG A 21 6.35 13.69 -5.27
C ARG A 21 6.34 14.96 -4.42
N THR A 22 7.49 15.63 -4.37
CA THR A 22 7.63 16.98 -3.79
C THR A 22 7.30 18.07 -4.80
N THR A 23 7.44 17.78 -6.10
CA THR A 23 7.14 18.69 -7.21
C THR A 23 5.96 18.21 -8.03
N VAL A 24 5.47 19.06 -8.94
CA VAL A 24 4.42 18.70 -9.91
C VAL A 24 4.90 17.64 -10.90
N GLY A 25 4.00 16.74 -11.31
CA GLY A 25 4.24 15.68 -12.28
C GLY A 25 3.15 14.62 -12.26
N TRP A 26 3.26 13.62 -13.13
CA TRP A 26 2.33 12.48 -13.16
C TRP A 26 2.23 11.80 -11.79
N LYS A 27 1.01 11.67 -11.28
CA LYS A 27 0.72 11.20 -9.91
C LYS A 27 0.67 9.67 -9.78
N GLY A 28 0.50 8.97 -10.90
CA GLY A 28 0.42 7.51 -10.91
C GLY A 28 -0.77 6.99 -11.70
N LEU A 29 -0.80 5.67 -11.89
CA LEU A 29 -1.79 4.97 -12.72
C LEU A 29 -3.21 5.08 -12.16
N ILE A 30 -3.37 5.01 -10.83
CA ILE A 30 -4.69 5.18 -10.21
C ILE A 30 -5.19 6.60 -10.42
N ASN A 31 -4.33 7.58 -10.19
CA ASN A 31 -4.72 8.98 -10.27
C ASN A 31 -4.95 9.47 -11.70
N ASP A 32 -4.12 9.06 -12.66
CA ASP A 32 -4.13 9.57 -14.04
C ASP A 32 -3.77 8.44 -15.04
N PRO A 33 -4.68 7.48 -15.28
CA PRO A 33 -4.40 6.26 -16.03
C PRO A 33 -4.02 6.50 -17.50
N TYR A 34 -4.46 7.62 -18.08
CA TYR A 34 -4.23 7.97 -19.48
C TYR A 34 -3.02 8.90 -19.69
N MET A 35 -2.33 9.29 -18.60
CA MET A 35 -1.16 10.17 -18.64
C MET A 35 -1.41 11.51 -19.35
N ASP A 36 -2.65 11.99 -19.31
CA ASP A 36 -3.11 13.21 -20.00
C ASP A 36 -3.62 14.28 -19.02
N GLY A 37 -3.55 14.02 -17.71
CA GLY A 37 -4.05 14.92 -16.67
C GLY A 37 -5.57 14.95 -16.55
N SER A 38 -6.29 13.97 -17.12
CA SER A 38 -7.76 13.86 -17.04
C SER A 38 -8.26 13.41 -15.67
N PHE A 39 -7.38 12.81 -14.86
CA PHE A 39 -7.69 12.28 -13.53
C PHE A 39 -8.90 11.33 -13.47
N GLN A 40 -9.00 10.41 -14.44
CA GLN A 40 -10.05 9.39 -14.50
C GLN A 40 -9.82 8.28 -13.44
N ILE A 41 -9.94 8.65 -12.15
CA ILE A 41 -9.60 7.78 -11.00
C ILE A 41 -10.42 6.49 -10.98
N ASN A 42 -11.69 6.54 -11.40
CA ASN A 42 -12.52 5.33 -11.48
C ASN A 42 -11.94 4.29 -12.45
N ASP A 43 -11.45 4.75 -13.60
CA ASP A 43 -10.78 3.87 -14.56
C ASP A 43 -9.45 3.38 -14.00
N GLY A 44 -8.69 4.27 -13.34
CA GLY A 44 -7.44 3.93 -12.69
C GLY A 44 -7.58 2.85 -11.61
N LEU A 45 -8.60 2.93 -10.76
CA LEU A 45 -8.90 1.92 -9.74
C LEU A 45 -9.28 0.58 -10.38
N ARG A 46 -10.12 0.59 -11.43
CA ARG A 46 -10.51 -0.64 -12.16
C ARG A 46 -9.31 -1.28 -12.84
N LEU A 47 -8.47 -0.48 -13.48
CA LEU A 47 -7.25 -0.93 -14.15
C LEU A 47 -6.24 -1.50 -13.16
N ALA A 48 -6.00 -0.81 -12.04
CA ALA A 48 -5.09 -1.25 -11.00
C ALA A 48 -5.54 -2.59 -10.40
N ARG A 49 -6.82 -2.73 -10.04
CA ARG A 49 -7.36 -3.98 -9.52
C ARG A 49 -7.28 -5.10 -10.55
N LYS A 50 -7.65 -4.84 -11.80
CA LYS A 50 -7.53 -5.84 -12.88
C LYS A 50 -6.08 -6.32 -13.03
N LEU A 51 -5.11 -5.41 -13.02
CA LEU A 51 -3.70 -5.78 -13.13
C LEU A 51 -3.26 -6.69 -11.97
N LEU A 52 -3.68 -6.39 -10.74
CA LEU A 52 -3.37 -7.24 -9.59
C LEU A 52 -3.99 -8.64 -9.71
N VAL A 53 -5.24 -8.73 -10.18
CA VAL A 53 -5.88 -10.03 -10.45
C VAL A 53 -5.09 -10.79 -11.51
N ASP A 54 -4.82 -10.16 -12.64
CA ASP A 54 -4.09 -10.78 -13.76
C ASP A 54 -2.70 -11.26 -13.31
N ILE A 55 -2.00 -10.51 -12.45
CA ILE A 55 -0.69 -10.90 -11.88
C ILE A 55 -0.84 -12.11 -10.95
N ASN A 56 -1.78 -12.06 -9.99
CA ASN A 56 -1.99 -13.14 -9.04
C ASN A 56 -2.44 -14.44 -9.73
N ASP A 57 -3.24 -14.36 -10.80
CA ASP A 57 -3.68 -15.52 -11.60
C ASP A 57 -2.52 -16.24 -12.29
N THR A 58 -1.37 -15.59 -12.49
CA THR A 58 -0.14 -16.27 -12.96
C THR A 58 0.60 -17.04 -11.87
N GLY A 59 0.15 -16.94 -10.60
CA GLY A 59 0.83 -17.48 -9.43
C GLY A 59 1.93 -16.58 -8.86
N LEU A 60 2.05 -15.33 -9.35
CA LEU A 60 3.01 -14.34 -8.87
C LEU A 60 2.33 -13.39 -7.86
N PRO A 61 2.73 -13.37 -6.59
CA PRO A 61 2.19 -12.41 -5.62
C PRO A 61 2.66 -10.99 -5.91
N ALA A 62 1.82 -10.03 -5.52
CA ALA A 62 2.07 -8.60 -5.69
C ALA A 62 2.41 -7.89 -4.36
N ALA A 63 3.28 -6.89 -4.46
CA ALA A 63 3.70 -6.00 -3.38
C ALA A 63 3.52 -4.54 -3.79
N GLY A 64 2.91 -3.74 -2.91
CA GLY A 64 2.57 -2.33 -3.17
C GLY A 64 3.04 -1.38 -2.08
N GLU A 65 2.82 -0.08 -2.28
CA GLU A 65 2.93 0.95 -1.23
C GLU A 65 1.57 1.59 -1.03
N PHE A 66 1.15 1.73 0.22
CA PHE A 66 -0.12 2.36 0.58
C PHE A 66 0.13 3.81 0.95
N LEU A 67 -0.46 4.74 0.19
CA LEU A 67 -0.22 6.18 0.34
C LEU A 67 -1.37 6.91 1.04
N ASP A 68 -2.54 6.28 1.16
CA ASP A 68 -3.74 6.84 1.77
C ASP A 68 -4.60 5.78 2.47
N MET A 69 -5.66 6.23 3.13
CA MET A 69 -6.52 5.41 4.00
C MET A 69 -7.70 4.75 3.27
N ILE A 70 -7.87 5.00 1.96
CA ILE A 70 -9.04 4.65 1.16
C ILE A 70 -8.68 3.59 0.11
N THR A 71 -7.60 3.79 -0.66
CA THR A 71 -7.17 2.88 -1.72
C THR A 71 -6.99 1.43 -1.25
N PRO A 72 -6.52 1.11 -0.01
CA PRO A 72 -6.49 -0.26 0.47
C PRO A 72 -7.85 -0.98 0.38
N GLN A 73 -8.97 -0.27 0.51
CA GLN A 73 -10.31 -0.87 0.41
C GLN A 73 -10.61 -1.48 -0.96
N TYR A 74 -9.89 -1.06 -2.00
CA TYR A 74 -10.08 -1.51 -3.38
C TYR A 74 -9.12 -2.61 -3.83
N MET A 75 -8.01 -2.82 -3.12
CA MET A 75 -6.90 -3.63 -3.65
C MET A 75 -6.09 -4.42 -2.62
N ALA A 76 -6.23 -4.16 -1.32
CA ALA A 76 -5.40 -4.81 -0.30
C ALA A 76 -5.62 -6.32 -0.24
N ASP A 77 -6.78 -6.82 -0.67
CA ASP A 77 -7.09 -8.25 -0.76
C ASP A 77 -6.25 -9.00 -1.82
N LEU A 78 -5.54 -8.28 -2.70
CA LEU A 78 -4.69 -8.82 -3.75
C LEU A 78 -3.19 -8.53 -3.53
N MET A 79 -2.84 -7.97 -2.37
CA MET A 79 -1.46 -7.63 -2.01
C MET A 79 -0.95 -8.63 -0.97
N SER A 80 0.22 -9.23 -1.24
CA SER A 80 0.88 -10.14 -0.29
C SER A 80 1.84 -9.40 0.65
N TRP A 81 2.27 -8.20 0.29
CA TRP A 81 3.13 -7.36 1.12
C TRP A 81 2.90 -5.87 0.84
N GLY A 82 2.96 -5.05 1.88
CA GLY A 82 2.77 -3.60 1.81
C GLY A 82 3.99 -2.82 2.28
N ALA A 83 4.29 -1.70 1.65
CA ALA A 83 5.26 -0.73 2.14
C ALA A 83 4.58 0.51 2.72
N ILE A 84 5.17 1.05 3.77
CA ILE A 84 5.01 2.44 4.17
C ILE A 84 6.30 3.20 3.85
N GLY A 85 6.15 4.27 3.06
CA GLY A 85 7.25 5.05 2.54
C GLY A 85 8.03 5.84 3.60
N ALA A 86 9.25 6.24 3.26
CA ALA A 86 10.13 7.02 4.15
C ALA A 86 9.53 8.36 4.62
N ARG A 87 8.58 8.93 3.84
CA ARG A 87 7.89 10.18 4.17
C ARG A 87 6.62 9.97 4.98
N THR A 88 6.15 8.74 5.10
CA THR A 88 4.89 8.37 5.76
C THR A 88 5.09 7.45 6.96
N THR A 89 6.27 6.85 7.14
CA THR A 89 6.64 6.04 8.31
C THR A 89 6.41 6.76 9.65
N GLU A 90 6.63 8.07 9.72
CA GLU A 90 6.41 8.87 10.93
C GLU A 90 4.95 9.26 11.14
N SER A 91 4.11 9.11 10.10
CA SER A 91 2.71 9.50 10.17
C SER A 91 1.93 8.53 11.05
N GLN A 92 1.27 9.08 12.08
CA GLN A 92 0.43 8.30 12.98
C GLN A 92 -0.67 7.54 12.21
N VAL A 93 -1.40 8.22 11.32
CA VAL A 93 -2.50 7.58 10.56
C VAL A 93 -2.02 6.45 9.65
N GLN A 94 -0.77 6.50 9.17
CA GLN A 94 -0.20 5.42 8.37
C GLN A 94 0.23 4.22 9.22
N ARG A 95 0.67 4.46 10.47
CA ARG A 95 0.91 3.39 11.45
C ARG A 95 -0.41 2.73 11.87
N GLU A 96 -1.45 3.53 12.09
CA GLU A 96 -2.82 3.07 12.37
C GLU A 96 -3.36 2.24 11.19
N LEU A 97 -3.21 2.70 9.95
CA LEU A 97 -3.56 1.91 8.76
C LEU A 97 -2.86 0.55 8.76
N SER A 98 -1.54 0.58 8.99
CA SER A 98 -0.70 -0.61 8.93
C SER A 98 -1.11 -1.68 9.94
N SER A 99 -1.59 -1.27 11.12
CA SER A 99 -2.13 -2.17 12.14
C SER A 99 -3.38 -2.95 11.70
N GLY A 100 -4.05 -2.52 10.63
CA GLY A 100 -5.24 -3.15 10.07
C GLY A 100 -5.06 -3.76 8.68
N LEU A 101 -3.86 -3.67 8.09
CA LEU A 101 -3.58 -4.29 6.80
C LEU A 101 -3.48 -5.81 6.97
N SER A 102 -4.11 -6.58 6.06
CA SER A 102 -4.10 -8.04 6.12
C SER A 102 -2.79 -8.67 5.65
N CYS A 103 -1.92 -7.91 4.99
CA CYS A 103 -0.60 -8.34 4.53
C CYS A 103 0.50 -7.91 5.51
N GLN A 104 1.67 -8.54 5.43
CA GLN A 104 2.87 -8.05 6.12
C GLN A 104 3.25 -6.65 5.62
N VAL A 105 3.71 -5.80 6.54
CA VAL A 105 4.07 -4.41 6.25
C VAL A 105 5.55 -4.15 6.52
N GLY A 106 6.23 -3.50 5.59
CA GLY A 106 7.56 -2.94 5.79
C GLY A 106 7.54 -1.42 5.93
N PHE A 107 8.12 -0.91 7.01
CA PHE A 107 8.35 0.52 7.22
C PHE A 107 9.75 0.90 6.75
N LYS A 108 9.85 1.88 5.84
CA LYS A 108 11.16 2.45 5.46
C LYS A 108 11.68 3.35 6.58
N ASN A 109 13.01 3.47 6.69
CA ASN A 109 13.66 4.50 7.50
C ASN A 109 13.31 5.91 6.97
N GLY A 110 13.57 6.94 7.79
CA GLY A 110 13.35 8.33 7.42
C GLY A 110 14.17 8.74 6.20
N THR A 111 13.75 9.81 5.50
CA THR A 111 14.48 10.30 4.31
C THR A 111 15.88 10.84 4.64
N ASP A 112 16.13 11.15 5.92
CA ASP A 112 17.42 11.53 6.50
C ASP A 112 18.31 10.32 6.87
N GLY A 113 17.79 9.10 6.72
CA GLY A 113 18.48 7.85 7.06
C GLY A 113 18.10 7.29 8.43
N THR A 114 17.36 8.02 9.27
CA THR A 114 17.08 7.62 10.66
C THR A 114 16.24 6.35 10.73
N ILE A 115 16.73 5.31 11.41
CA ILE A 115 16.03 4.02 11.53
C ILE A 115 15.00 3.98 12.66
N LYS A 116 15.16 4.85 13.68
CA LYS A 116 14.32 4.86 14.89
C LYS A 116 12.83 4.96 14.52
N VAL A 117 12.52 5.76 13.51
CA VAL A 117 11.13 6.02 13.09
C VAL A 117 10.43 4.79 12.53
N ALA A 118 11.18 3.87 11.91
CA ALA A 118 10.67 2.59 11.44
C ALA A 118 10.48 1.61 12.61
N ILE A 119 11.40 1.61 13.59
CA ILE A 119 11.27 0.79 14.82
C ILE A 119 10.04 1.23 15.62
N ASP A 120 9.86 2.53 15.82
CA ASP A 120 8.69 3.09 16.49
C ASP A 120 7.40 2.74 15.72
N ALA A 121 7.44 2.74 14.39
CA ALA A 121 6.30 2.37 13.56
C ALA A 121 5.91 0.89 13.69
N ILE A 122 6.88 -0.02 13.77
CA ILE A 122 6.65 -1.45 14.05
C ILE A 122 5.95 -1.61 15.41
N GLY A 123 6.46 -0.95 16.45
CA GLY A 123 5.86 -1.00 17.78
C GLY A 123 4.45 -0.39 17.84
N ALA A 124 4.20 0.66 17.05
CA ALA A 124 2.86 1.25 16.95
C ALA A 124 1.90 0.32 16.20
N ALA A 125 2.29 -0.22 15.04
CA ALA A 125 1.42 -1.03 14.19
C ALA A 125 1.03 -2.38 14.82
N SER A 126 1.83 -2.90 15.76
CA SER A 126 1.49 -4.15 16.47
C SER A 126 0.39 -3.98 17.53
N ALA A 127 0.00 -2.75 17.85
CA ALA A 127 -1.08 -2.45 18.80
C ALA A 127 -2.43 -2.22 18.08
N PRO A 128 -3.56 -2.44 18.77
CA PRO A 128 -4.88 -2.01 18.32
C PRO A 128 -4.97 -0.49 18.12
N HIS A 129 -5.64 -0.05 17.05
CA HIS A 129 -5.90 1.35 16.74
C HIS A 129 -7.35 1.58 16.30
N CYS A 130 -7.72 2.86 16.22
CA CYS A 130 -8.99 3.33 15.72
C CYS A 130 -8.75 4.52 14.78
N PHE A 131 -9.14 4.40 13.51
CA PHE A 131 -8.93 5.46 12.50
C PHE A 131 -10.10 5.59 11.54
N LEU A 132 -10.15 6.72 10.80
CA LEU A 132 -11.20 6.98 9.83
C LEU A 132 -10.83 6.44 8.44
N SER A 133 -11.76 5.74 7.82
CA SER A 133 -11.67 5.22 6.45
C SER A 133 -13.06 5.17 5.82
N VAL A 134 -13.23 4.36 4.77
CA VAL A 134 -14.51 4.08 4.14
C VAL A 134 -14.82 2.59 4.23
N THR A 135 -16.11 2.28 4.34
CA THR A 135 -16.61 0.91 4.13
C THR A 135 -16.44 0.49 2.66
N LYS A 136 -16.60 -0.80 2.38
CA LYS A 136 -16.67 -1.31 0.99
C LYS A 136 -17.80 -0.68 0.15
N TYR A 137 -18.80 -0.07 0.80
CA TYR A 137 -19.91 0.62 0.15
C TYR A 137 -19.65 2.13 -0.07
N GLY A 138 -18.47 2.63 0.31
CA GLY A 138 -18.09 4.03 0.10
C GLY A 138 -18.57 5.01 1.17
N HIS A 139 -19.20 4.53 2.25
CA HIS A 139 -19.56 5.36 3.40
C HIS A 139 -18.39 5.53 4.36
N SER A 140 -18.19 6.73 4.90
CA SER A 140 -17.22 6.98 5.97
C SER A 140 -17.48 6.07 7.16
N ALA A 141 -16.41 5.55 7.75
CA ALA A 141 -16.48 4.65 8.89
C ALA A 141 -15.28 4.82 9.81
N ILE A 142 -15.50 4.38 11.05
CA ILE A 142 -14.45 4.14 12.03
C ILE A 142 -13.98 2.69 11.81
N VAL A 143 -12.67 2.50 11.68
CA VAL A 143 -12.02 1.20 11.57
C VAL A 143 -11.27 0.93 12.86
N GLU A 144 -11.61 -0.16 13.53
CA GLU A 144 -10.90 -0.68 14.70
C GLU A 144 -10.03 -1.87 14.27
N THR A 145 -8.77 -1.87 14.69
CA THR A 145 -7.78 -2.90 14.31
C THR A 145 -7.30 -3.67 15.53
N SER A 146 -6.75 -4.87 15.30
CA SER A 146 -6.18 -5.71 16.35
C SER A 146 -4.66 -5.57 16.51
N GLY A 147 -4.00 -4.84 15.59
CA GLY A 147 -2.55 -4.90 15.41
C GLY A 147 -2.16 -5.85 14.26
N ASN A 148 -0.99 -5.58 13.68
CA ASN A 148 -0.33 -6.37 12.62
C ASN A 148 1.06 -6.79 13.06
#